data_AF-A0A7X2D0B7-F1
#
_entry.id   AF-A0A7X2D0B7-F1
#
_cell.length_a   1.000
_cell.length_b   1.000
_cell.length_c   1.000
_cell.angle_alpha   90.00
_cell.angle_beta   90.00
_cell.angle_gamma   90.00
#
_symmetry.space_group_name_H-M   'P 1'
#
loop_
_entity.id
_entity.type
_entity.pdbx_description
1 polymer ?
#
loop_
_entity_poly.entity_id
_entity_poly.type
_entity_poly.pdbx_seq_one_letter_code
_entity_poly.pdbx_strand_id
1 'polypeptide(L)'
;MLVQTLERIIMENMIEKNDRIAIRTNKLLKEKATAVFAKNQVDLSTAINMFLKRAVEEDRIPLDFRTPEQLEAEYQWLEKRLLAAEERRKNETAVYYTLDEVENMLDTRAHHAQVVEPTAEYKADDKD
;
A
#
# COMPACT_ATOMS: atom_id res chain seq x y z
N MET A 1 -30.37 -20.46 -34.87
CA MET A 1 -29.41 -19.36 -35.10
C MET A 1 -29.07 -18.62 -33.82
N LEU A 2 -30.03 -18.10 -33.04
CA LEU A 2 -29.77 -17.33 -31.80
C LEU A 2 -28.96 -18.08 -30.72
N VAL A 3 -29.15 -19.40 -30.55
CA VAL A 3 -28.40 -20.21 -29.57
C VAL A 3 -26.92 -20.32 -29.93
N GLN A 4 -26.60 -20.52 -31.22
CA GLN A 4 -25.21 -20.57 -31.71
C GLN A 4 -24.50 -19.22 -31.56
N THR A 5 -25.24 -18.11 -31.62
CA THR A 5 -24.69 -16.76 -31.42
C THR A 5 -24.39 -16.49 -29.94
N LEU A 6 -25.27 -16.94 -29.04
CA LEU A 6 -25.04 -16.88 -27.59
C LEU A 6 -23.87 -17.74 -27.15
N GLU A 7 -23.78 -18.98 -27.64
CA GLU A 7 -22.63 -19.86 -27.38
C GLU A 7 -21.32 -19.24 -27.89
N ARG A 8 -21.34 -18.57 -29.05
CA ARG A 8 -20.18 -17.90 -29.62
C ARG A 8 -19.76 -16.67 -28.81
N ILE A 9 -20.71 -15.84 -28.35
CA ILE A 9 -20.44 -14.68 -27.49
C ILE A 9 -19.95 -15.11 -26.10
N ILE A 10 -20.53 -16.18 -25.54
CA ILE A 10 -20.07 -16.75 -24.27
C ILE A 10 -18.67 -17.34 -24.45
N MET A 11 -18.37 -18.05 -25.54
CA MET A 11 -17.01 -18.52 -25.84
C MET A 11 -16.03 -17.38 -26.08
N GLU A 12 -16.43 -16.29 -26.75
CA GLU A 12 -15.59 -15.13 -27.04
C GLU A 12 -15.25 -14.32 -25.78
N ASN A 13 -16.15 -14.29 -24.79
CA ASN A 13 -15.91 -13.69 -23.46
C ASN A 13 -15.28 -14.66 -22.45
N MET A 14 -15.44 -15.98 -22.60
CA MET A 14 -14.81 -17.01 -21.75
C MET A 14 -13.39 -17.34 -22.15
N ILE A 15 -12.95 -16.90 -23.33
CA ILE A 15 -11.52 -16.79 -23.61
C ILE A 15 -11.06 -15.48 -22.96
N GLU A 16 -10.93 -15.48 -21.62
CA GLU A 16 -9.86 -14.69 -21.02
C GLU A 16 -8.62 -15.03 -21.86
N LYS A 17 -8.07 -14.04 -22.58
CA LYS A 17 -6.85 -14.23 -23.35
C LYS A 17 -5.75 -14.55 -22.35
N ASN A 18 -5.60 -15.84 -22.06
CA ASN A 18 -4.57 -16.37 -21.20
C ASN A 18 -3.24 -16.04 -21.86
N ASP A 19 -2.56 -15.05 -21.29
CA ASP A 19 -1.25 -14.64 -21.75
C ASP A 19 -0.17 -15.34 -20.91
N ARG A 20 1.00 -15.53 -21.50
CA ARG A 20 2.12 -16.23 -20.87
C ARG A 20 3.17 -15.22 -20.43
N ILE A 21 3.43 -15.18 -19.14
CA ILE A 21 4.48 -14.34 -18.56
C ILE A 21 5.73 -15.20 -18.32
N ALA A 22 6.86 -14.83 -18.92
CA ALA A 22 8.16 -15.42 -18.65
C ALA A 22 9.01 -14.46 -17.82
N ILE A 23 9.32 -14.84 -16.57
CA ILE A 23 10.07 -14.00 -15.62
C ILE A 23 11.47 -14.58 -15.40
N ARG A 24 12.50 -13.77 -15.65
CA ARG A 24 13.88 -14.11 -15.30
C ARG A 24 14.13 -13.83 -13.82
N THR A 25 14.65 -14.81 -13.09
CA THR A 25 14.97 -14.68 -11.66
C THR A 25 16.12 -15.61 -11.26
N ASN A 26 16.62 -15.47 -10.03
CA ASN A 26 17.62 -16.35 -9.46
C ASN A 26 16.98 -17.69 -9.03
N LYS A 27 17.66 -18.82 -9.32
CA LYS A 27 17.17 -20.17 -8.97
C LYS A 27 16.89 -20.32 -7.47
N LEU A 28 17.82 -19.87 -6.62
CA LEU A 28 17.71 -19.97 -5.16
C LEU A 28 16.59 -19.06 -4.62
N LEU A 29 16.37 -17.90 -5.24
CA LEU A 29 15.24 -17.02 -4.90
C LEU A 29 13.91 -17.67 -5.26
N LYS A 30 13.80 -18.28 -6.45
CA LYS A 30 12.60 -19.00 -6.89
C LYS A 30 12.26 -20.15 -5.93
N GLU A 31 13.25 -20.95 -5.55
CA GLU A 31 13.04 -22.08 -4.63
C GLU A 31 12.55 -21.61 -3.26
N LYS A 32 13.19 -20.57 -2.69
CA LYS A 32 12.76 -19.97 -1.42
C LYS A 32 11.36 -19.37 -1.49
N ALA A 33 11.07 -18.58 -2.53
CA ALA A 33 9.75 -17.98 -2.72
C ALA A 33 8.66 -19.06 -2.88
N THR A 34 8.92 -20.09 -3.68
CA THR A 34 7.99 -21.22 -3.86
C THR A 34 7.71 -21.92 -2.52
N ALA A 35 8.74 -22.13 -1.68
CA ALA A 35 8.55 -22.73 -0.37
C ALA A 35 7.72 -21.83 0.58
N VAL A 36 7.91 -20.51 0.52
CA VAL A 36 7.11 -19.55 1.30
C VAL A 36 5.65 -19.55 0.86
N PHE A 37 5.38 -19.50 -0.44
CA PHE A 37 3.99 -19.51 -0.94
C PHE A 37 3.31 -20.86 -0.71
N ALA A 38 4.04 -21.97 -0.85
CA ALA A 38 3.51 -23.32 -0.58
C ALA A 38 3.08 -23.49 0.88
N LYS A 39 3.78 -22.88 1.85
CA LYS A 39 3.33 -22.85 3.26
C LYS A 39 1.96 -22.21 3.44
N ASN A 40 1.63 -21.24 2.59
CA ASN A 40 0.34 -20.55 2.58
C ASN A 40 -0.67 -21.20 1.62
N GLN A 41 -0.38 -22.39 1.09
CA GLN A 41 -1.21 -23.11 0.10
C GLN A 41 -1.44 -22.32 -1.21
N VAL A 42 -0.49 -21.46 -1.56
CA VAL A 42 -0.52 -20.65 -2.78
C VAL A 42 0.61 -21.11 -3.69
N ASP A 43 0.32 -21.32 -4.98
CA ASP A 43 1.37 -21.57 -5.97
C ASP A 43 1.99 -20.25 -6.47
N LEU A 44 3.17 -20.34 -7.06
CA LEU A 44 3.89 -19.14 -7.50
C LEU A 44 3.11 -18.35 -8.57
N SER A 45 2.37 -19.05 -9.45
CA SER A 45 1.50 -18.44 -10.47
C SER A 45 0.36 -17.63 -9.86
N THR A 46 -0.36 -18.20 -8.88
CA THR A 46 -1.45 -17.48 -8.21
C THR A 46 -0.90 -16.31 -7.41
N ALA A 47 0.26 -16.45 -6.76
CA ALA A 47 0.90 -15.33 -6.07
C ALA A 47 1.23 -14.17 -7.02
N ILE A 48 1.78 -14.45 -8.21
CA ILE A 48 2.05 -13.43 -9.23
C ILE A 48 0.75 -12.81 -9.73
N ASN A 49 -0.29 -13.61 -9.99
CA ASN A 49 -1.57 -13.09 -10.45
C ASN A 49 -2.26 -12.21 -9.39
N MET A 50 -2.17 -12.58 -8.10
CA MET A 50 -2.67 -11.76 -7.00
C MET A 50 -1.91 -10.43 -6.91
N PHE A 51 -0.58 -10.45 -7.09
CA PHE A 51 0.23 -9.24 -7.12
C PHE A 51 -0.17 -8.31 -8.27
N LEU A 52 -0.29 -8.85 -9.50
CA LEU A 52 -0.69 -8.06 -10.67
C LEU A 52 -2.09 -7.49 -10.53
N LYS A 53 -3.04 -8.30 -10.05
CA LYS A 53 -4.42 -7.86 -9.80
C LYS A 53 -4.44 -6.71 -8.80
N ARG A 54 -3.72 -6.83 -7.69
CA ARG A 54 -3.66 -5.79 -6.66
C ARG A 54 -3.04 -4.50 -7.19
N ALA A 55 -2.00 -4.61 -8.02
CA ALA A 55 -1.35 -3.45 -8.61
C ALA A 55 -2.30 -2.63 -9.51
N VAL A 56 -3.14 -3.32 -10.28
CA VAL A 56 -4.17 -2.69 -11.14
C VAL A 56 -5.30 -2.10 -10.31
N GLU A 57 -5.76 -2.80 -9.29
CA GLU A 57 -6.85 -2.33 -8.42
C GLU A 57 -6.49 -1.06 -7.62
N GLU A 58 -5.23 -0.93 -7.20
CA GLU A 58 -4.77 0.22 -6.42
C GLU A 58 -4.08 1.32 -7.25
N ASP A 59 -3.91 1.11 -8.56
CA ASP A 59 -3.11 1.97 -9.45
C ASP A 59 -1.71 2.31 -8.88
N ARG A 60 -1.09 1.33 -8.19
CA ARG A 60 0.23 1.48 -7.57
C ARG A 60 0.92 0.13 -7.39
N ILE A 61 2.21 0.15 -7.09
CA ILE A 61 2.94 -1.07 -6.72
C ILE A 61 2.53 -1.50 -5.31
N PRO A 62 1.97 -2.72 -5.12
CA PRO A 62 1.44 -3.18 -3.84
C PRO A 62 2.56 -3.77 -2.96
N LEU A 63 3.60 -2.97 -2.72
CA LEU A 63 4.70 -3.29 -1.82
C LEU A 63 4.87 -2.13 -0.85
N ASP A 64 5.14 -2.48 0.40
CA ASP A 64 5.59 -1.51 1.38
C ASP A 64 7.11 -1.38 1.25
N PHE A 65 7.57 -0.19 0.86
CA PHE A 65 8.99 0.12 0.73
C PHE A 65 9.60 0.68 2.02
N ARG A 66 8.79 0.87 3.07
CA ARG A 66 9.27 1.35 4.36
C ARG A 66 10.08 0.26 5.05
N THR A 67 11.15 0.66 5.73
CA THR A 67 11.88 -0.26 6.60
C THR A 67 11.04 -0.60 7.84
N PRO A 68 11.33 -1.70 8.55
CA PRO A 68 10.66 -2.01 9.82
C PRO A 68 10.72 -0.86 10.83
N GLU A 69 11.85 -0.14 10.89
CA GLU A 69 12.02 1.01 11.79
C GLU A 69 11.13 2.19 11.39
N GLN A 70 11.00 2.46 10.09
CA GLN A 70 10.11 3.51 9.58
C GLN A 70 8.64 3.18 9.85
N LEU A 71 8.26 1.91 9.66
CA LEU A 71 6.92 1.44 9.94
C LEU A 71 6.58 1.55 11.44
N GLU A 72 7.49 1.14 12.32
CA GLU A 72 7.33 1.27 13.77
C GLU A 72 7.23 2.74 14.19
N ALA A 73 8.09 3.62 13.66
CA ALA A 73 8.04 5.04 13.96
C ALA A 73 6.70 5.68 13.56
N GLU A 74 6.12 5.26 12.43
CA GLU A 74 4.80 5.71 11.99
C GLU A 74 3.69 5.19 12.91
N TYR A 75 3.72 3.91 13.30
CA TYR A 75 2.78 3.35 14.28
C TYR A 75 2.81 4.12 15.60
N GLN A 76 4.01 4.35 16.15
CA GLN A 76 4.21 5.11 17.38
C GLN A 76 3.71 6.55 17.26
N TRP A 77 3.92 7.20 16.11
CA TRP A 77 3.41 8.54 15.86
C TRP A 77 1.88 8.58 15.80
N LEU A 78 1.26 7.62 15.10
CA LEU A 78 -0.19 7.50 15.00
C LEU A 78 -0.83 7.22 16.37
N GLU A 79 -0.25 6.32 17.16
CA GLU A 79 -0.73 5.97 18.50
C GLU A 79 -0.70 7.18 19.44
N LYS A 80 0.41 7.94 19.47
CA LYS A 80 0.50 9.18 20.26
C LYS A 80 -0.57 10.19 19.86
N ARG A 81 -0.83 10.35 18.56
CA ARG A 81 -1.87 11.27 18.06
C ARG A 81 -3.27 10.83 18.43
N LEU A 82 -3.54 9.52 18.39
CA LEU A 82 -4.81 8.95 18.80
C LEU A 82 -5.05 9.18 20.29
N LEU A 83 -4.08 8.86 21.15
CA LEU A 83 -4.15 9.09 22.59
C LEU A 83 -4.39 10.57 22.92
N ALA A 84 -3.62 11.47 22.31
CA ALA A 84 -3.82 12.92 22.50
C ALA A 84 -5.19 13.41 22.01
N ALA A 85 -5.79 12.76 20.99
CA ALA A 85 -7.15 13.06 20.57
C ALA A 85 -8.19 12.52 21.56
N GLU A 86 -7.97 11.33 22.12
CA GLU A 86 -8.83 10.75 23.16
C GLU A 86 -8.82 11.55 24.46
N GLU A 87 -7.65 12.01 24.91
CA GLU A 87 -7.54 12.89 26.07
C GLU A 87 -8.28 14.20 25.85
N ARG A 88 -8.16 14.81 24.66
CA ARG A 88 -8.93 16.02 24.31
C ARG A 88 -10.42 15.78 24.32
N ARG A 89 -10.88 14.61 23.86
CA ARG A 89 -12.30 14.23 23.94
C ARG A 89 -12.76 14.05 25.39
N LYS A 90 -11.99 13.33 26.22
CA LYS A 90 -12.30 13.13 27.64
C LYS A 90 -12.34 14.44 28.42
N ASN A 91 -11.43 15.35 28.09
CA ASN A 91 -11.31 16.64 28.75
C ASN A 91 -12.21 17.72 28.11
N GLU A 92 -13.10 17.34 27.18
CA GLU A 92 -14.00 18.25 26.44
C GLU A 92 -13.31 19.42 25.73
N THR A 93 -12.00 19.29 25.46
CA THR A 93 -11.17 20.26 24.72
C THR A 93 -10.97 19.87 23.26
N ALA A 94 -11.78 18.94 22.77
CA ALA A 94 -11.79 18.55 21.37
C ALA A 94 -12.27 19.73 20.51
N VAL A 95 -11.40 20.20 19.63
CA VAL A 95 -11.75 21.24 18.66
C VAL A 95 -12.34 20.56 17.43
N TYR A 96 -13.57 20.93 17.10
CA TYR A 96 -14.24 20.52 15.87
C TYR A 96 -14.08 21.65 14.86
N TYR A 97 -13.74 21.27 13.63
CA TYR A 97 -13.68 22.18 12.50
C TYR A 97 -14.74 21.76 11.50
N THR A 98 -15.39 22.74 10.89
CA THR A 98 -16.18 22.52 9.68
C THR A 98 -15.24 22.19 8.51
N LEU A 99 -15.78 21.56 7.46
CA LEU A 99 -14.99 21.20 6.29
C LEU A 99 -14.34 22.45 5.65
N ASP A 100 -15.10 23.54 5.55
CA ASP A 100 -14.66 24.84 5.03
C ASP A 100 -13.52 25.45 5.87
N GLU A 101 -13.58 25.33 7.21
CA GLU A 101 -12.48 25.79 8.08
C GLU A 101 -11.21 24.96 7.85
N VAL A 102 -11.34 23.64 7.67
CA VAL A 102 -10.20 22.76 7.36
C VAL A 102 -9.59 23.12 6.01
N GLU A 103 -10.41 23.33 4.99
CA GLU A 103 -9.95 23.70 3.64
C GLU A 103 -9.17 25.02 3.68
N ASN A 104 -9.71 26.05 4.34
CA ASN A 104 -9.02 27.33 4.53
C ASN A 104 -7.72 27.19 5.34
N MET A 105 -7.66 26.30 6.33
CA MET A 105 -6.44 26.02 7.10
C MET A 105 -5.37 25.29 6.29
N LEU A 106 -5.76 24.41 5.37
CA LEU A 106 -4.84 23.70 4.48
C LEU A 106 -4.31 24.62 3.39
N ASP A 107 -5.16 25.48 2.82
CA ASP A 107 -4.76 26.46 1.80
C ASP A 107 -3.82 27.54 2.37
N THR A 108 -4.10 28.03 3.58
CA THR A 108 -3.19 28.98 4.26
C THR A 108 -1.87 28.33 4.70
N ARG A 109 -1.87 27.02 5.01
CA ARG A 109 -0.63 26.27 5.28
C ARG A 109 0.15 25.90 4.03
N ALA A 110 -0.50 25.74 2.87
CA ALA A 110 0.18 25.48 1.60
C ALA A 110 1.14 26.62 1.20
N HIS A 111 0.89 27.85 1.66
CA HIS A 111 1.79 29.00 1.46
C HIS A 111 2.97 29.09 2.46
N HIS A 112 3.00 28.26 3.50
CA HIS A 112 4.08 28.22 4.51
C HIS A 112 4.77 26.87 4.66
N ALA A 113 4.39 25.87 3.88
CA ALA A 113 5.13 24.61 3.78
C ALA A 113 6.43 24.85 2.99
N GLN A 114 7.47 25.33 3.67
CA GLN A 114 8.81 24.94 3.27
C GLN A 114 8.83 23.41 3.30
N VAL A 115 8.98 22.82 2.12
CA VAL A 115 9.41 21.43 1.99
C VAL A 115 10.75 21.35 2.70
N VAL A 116 10.74 20.93 3.97
CA VAL A 116 11.96 20.45 4.60
C VAL A 116 12.19 19.09 3.96
N GLU A 117 12.92 19.09 2.84
CA GLU A 117 13.52 17.87 2.34
C GLU A 117 14.27 17.20 3.51
N PRO A 118 14.18 15.88 3.69
CA PRO A 118 14.94 15.21 4.73
C PRO A 118 16.42 15.35 4.37
N THR A 119 17.08 16.37 4.93
CA THR A 119 18.53 16.50 4.84
C THR A 119 19.11 15.30 5.55
N ALA A 120 19.70 14.40 4.76
CA ALA A 120 20.40 13.23 5.21
C ALA A 120 21.62 13.65 6.06
N GLU A 121 21.43 13.77 7.37
CA GLU A 121 22.52 13.79 8.34
C GLU A 121 22.02 13.26 9.68
N TYR A 122 21.85 11.94 9.77
CA TYR A 122 21.82 11.25 11.05
C TYR A 122 23.27 11.20 11.56
N LYS A 123 23.62 12.07 12.51
CA LYS A 123 24.83 11.87 13.32
C LYS A 123 24.47 10.96 14.48
N ALA A 124 25.03 9.76 14.46
CA ALA A 124 25.05 8.90 15.63
C ALA A 124 25.86 9.61 16.71
N ASP A 125 25.21 9.99 17.80
CA ASP A 125 25.93 10.37 19.01
C ASP A 125 26.57 9.11 19.59
N ASP A 126 27.88 8.98 19.40
CA ASP A 126 28.72 8.10 20.19
C ASP A 126 28.58 8.50 21.67
N LYS A 127 28.23 7.53 22.51
CA LYS A 127 28.42 7.64 23.95
C LYS A 127 29.24 6.45 24.42
N ASP A 128 30.47 6.79 24.81
CA ASP A 128 31.31 6.04 25.74
C ASP A 128 30.59 5.73 27.06
#